data_AF-A0AAD7GR28-F1
#
_entry.id   AF-A0AAD7GR28-F1
#
_cell.length_a   1.000
_cell.length_b   1.000
_cell.length_c   1.000
_cell.angle_alpha   90.00
_cell.angle_beta   90.00
_cell.angle_gamma   90.00
#
_symmetry.space_group_name_H-M   'P 1'
#
loop_
_entity.id
_entity.type
_entity.pdbx_description
1 polymer ?
#
loop_
_entity_poly.entity_id
_entity_poly.type
_entity_poly.pdbx_seq_one_letter_code
_entity_poly.pdbx_strand_id
1 'polypeptide(L)'
;MYRILTAALVAASSVSALSLSNECQTALSAVAANTDANACLSFSSLFTVVIQSNASIITPVDSWLKSLCSAAPCSNATLSAVVTNVTAGCSAELSLVEQYYPTARNILCLTDSGTNCITQTLTNAQAILGTLSISNIGDVIATAFTTTSVPSNVTCTNCVKEAYNVLNADFPGTLSAEASALQSECGSSFTGTGSVHHSTL
;
A
#
# COMPACT_ATOMS: atom_id res chain seq x y z
N MET A 1 -6.28 -11.87 -9.41
CA MET A 1 -6.38 -10.39 -9.56
C MET A 1 -6.72 -9.69 -8.25
N TYR A 2 -7.64 -10.22 -7.43
CA TYR A 2 -7.97 -9.63 -6.13
C TYR A 2 -6.77 -9.53 -5.18
N ARG A 3 -5.81 -10.47 -5.20
CA ARG A 3 -4.78 -10.56 -4.14
C ARG A 3 -3.61 -9.56 -4.22
N ILE A 4 -3.24 -9.07 -5.39
CA ILE A 4 -2.13 -8.09 -5.52
C ILE A 4 -2.61 -6.69 -5.15
N LEU A 5 -3.82 -6.33 -5.59
CA LEU A 5 -4.52 -5.15 -5.09
C LEU A 5 -4.84 -5.30 -3.59
N THR A 6 -5.04 -6.52 -3.08
CA THR A 6 -5.15 -6.69 -1.62
C THR A 6 -3.87 -6.36 -0.88
N ALA A 7 -2.69 -6.74 -1.36
CA ALA A 7 -1.46 -6.46 -0.60
C ALA A 7 -1.17 -4.94 -0.48
N ALA A 8 -1.53 -4.14 -1.49
CA ALA A 8 -1.35 -2.69 -1.47
C ALA A 8 -2.55 -1.90 -0.92
N LEU A 9 -3.79 -2.42 -0.99
CA LEU A 9 -5.02 -1.72 -0.58
C LEU A 9 -5.87 -2.41 0.50
N VAL A 10 -5.57 -3.63 1.00
CA VAL A 10 -6.34 -4.27 2.10
C VAL A 10 -6.15 -3.60 3.47
N ALA A 11 -5.25 -2.63 3.59
CA ALA A 11 -5.34 -1.69 4.72
C ALA A 11 -6.62 -0.83 4.68
N ALA A 12 -7.39 -0.83 3.57
CA ALA A 12 -8.51 0.08 3.37
C ALA A 12 -9.86 -0.58 3.00
N SER A 13 -9.97 -1.90 2.78
CA SER A 13 -11.26 -2.53 2.40
C SER A 13 -12.13 -3.02 3.57
N SER A 14 -11.80 -2.64 4.81
CA SER A 14 -12.71 -2.65 5.98
C SER A 14 -13.12 -1.23 6.41
N VAL A 15 -12.87 -0.21 5.57
CA VAL A 15 -13.09 1.20 5.90
C VAL A 15 -14.50 1.64 5.50
N SER A 16 -15.52 1.12 6.17
CA SER A 16 -16.75 1.90 6.37
C SER A 16 -16.49 2.84 7.54
N ALA A 17 -15.71 3.90 7.28
CA ALA A 17 -15.02 4.75 8.25
C ALA A 17 -13.95 3.99 9.07
N LEU A 18 -12.78 4.60 9.26
CA LEU A 18 -11.89 4.25 10.36
C LEU A 18 -12.55 4.67 11.69
N SER A 19 -13.70 4.09 12.02
CA SER A 19 -14.09 3.90 13.42
C SER A 19 -13.18 2.81 13.99
N LEU A 20 -11.87 3.06 13.88
CA LEU A 20 -10.86 2.35 14.64
C LEU A 20 -11.38 2.35 16.06
N SER A 21 -11.37 1.18 16.69
CA SER A 21 -11.68 1.11 18.10
C SER A 21 -10.78 2.11 18.85
N ASN A 22 -11.26 2.65 19.96
CA ASN A 22 -10.45 3.59 20.75
C ASN A 22 -9.10 2.94 21.13
N GLU A 23 -9.09 1.62 21.29
CA GLU A 23 -7.93 0.78 21.52
C GLU A 23 -6.95 0.80 20.33
N CYS A 24 -7.45 0.66 19.09
CA CYS A 24 -6.60 0.70 17.90
C CYS A 24 -6.10 2.13 17.60
N GLN A 25 -6.92 3.16 17.83
CA GLN A 25 -6.46 4.56 17.77
C GLN A 25 -5.34 4.83 18.78
N THR A 26 -5.47 4.30 19.99
CA THR A 26 -4.45 4.43 21.05
C THR A 26 -3.16 3.72 20.63
N ALA A 27 -3.24 2.50 20.12
CA ALA A 27 -2.06 1.78 19.62
C ALA A 27 -1.36 2.51 18.47
N LEU A 28 -2.11 3.00 17.49
CA LEU A 28 -1.56 3.78 16.37
C LEU A 28 -0.97 5.12 16.84
N SER A 29 -1.58 5.77 17.84
CA SER A 29 -1.01 6.97 18.45
C SER A 29 0.31 6.68 19.18
N ALA A 30 0.43 5.51 19.81
CA ALA A 30 1.65 5.09 20.47
C ALA A 30 2.78 4.77 19.47
N VAL A 31 2.44 4.21 18.30
CA VAL A 31 3.38 4.07 17.18
C VAL A 31 3.79 5.43 16.64
N ALA A 32 2.84 6.36 16.46
CA ALA A 32 3.11 7.72 16.01
C ALA A 32 3.97 8.53 17.00
N ALA A 33 3.91 8.22 18.29
CA ALA A 33 4.74 8.83 19.33
C ALA A 33 6.12 8.17 19.47
N ASN A 34 6.35 7.01 18.85
CA ASN A 34 7.60 6.29 18.93
C ASN A 34 8.63 6.86 17.94
N THR A 35 9.72 7.42 18.47
CA THR A 35 10.76 8.08 17.67
C THR A 35 11.46 7.12 16.71
N ASP A 36 11.76 5.89 17.14
CA ASP A 36 12.42 4.88 16.30
C ASP A 36 11.52 4.43 15.15
N ALA A 37 10.23 4.23 15.42
CA ALA A 37 9.24 3.90 14.42
C ALA A 37 9.04 5.06 13.42
N ASN A 38 8.95 6.30 13.91
CA ASN A 38 8.85 7.47 13.04
C ASN A 38 10.07 7.69 12.16
N ALA A 39 11.27 7.39 12.67
CA ALA A 39 12.52 7.55 11.92
C ALA A 39 12.55 6.71 10.64
N CYS A 40 11.85 5.57 10.61
CA CYS A 40 11.87 4.64 9.49
C CYS A 40 10.52 4.47 8.77
N LEU A 41 9.39 4.66 9.47
CA LEU A 41 8.03 4.58 8.90
C LEU A 41 7.43 5.95 8.55
N SER A 42 7.97 7.04 9.10
CA SER A 42 7.43 8.41 8.93
C SER A 42 5.93 8.55 9.28
N PHE A 43 5.44 7.71 10.21
CA PHE A 43 4.02 7.51 10.47
C PHE A 43 3.28 8.78 10.93
N SER A 44 3.96 9.68 11.64
CA SER A 44 3.43 10.99 12.06
C SER A 44 2.86 11.84 10.92
N SER A 45 3.42 11.72 9.71
CA SER A 45 2.93 12.44 8.52
C SER A 45 1.58 11.92 7.99
N LEU A 46 1.24 10.66 8.27
CA LEU A 46 -0.06 10.07 7.93
C LEU A 46 -1.14 10.34 8.98
N PHE A 47 -0.75 10.56 10.24
CA PHE A 47 -1.72 10.69 11.33
C PHE A 47 -2.69 11.86 11.13
N THR A 48 -2.21 12.96 10.54
CA THR A 48 -3.06 14.12 10.19
C THR A 48 -4.11 13.81 9.12
N VAL A 49 -3.88 12.79 8.28
CA VAL A 49 -4.80 12.31 7.24
C VAL A 49 -5.94 11.57 7.90
N VAL A 50 -5.65 10.70 8.88
CA VAL A 50 -6.63 9.91 9.65
C VAL A 50 -7.69 10.79 10.30
N ILE A 51 -7.34 12.03 10.64
CA ILE A 51 -8.21 12.98 11.33
C ILE A 51 -9.06 13.83 10.36
N GLN A 52 -8.67 13.96 9.08
CA GLN A 52 -9.37 14.78 8.08
C GLN A 52 -10.11 13.92 7.06
N SER A 53 -11.39 13.65 7.36
CA SER A 53 -12.18 12.59 6.73
C SER A 53 -12.57 12.86 5.26
N ASN A 54 -12.73 14.13 4.86
CA ASN A 54 -13.36 14.52 3.59
C ASN A 54 -12.40 15.07 2.53
N ALA A 55 -11.10 15.18 2.84
CA ALA A 55 -10.10 15.69 1.89
C ALA A 55 -9.49 14.54 1.07
N SER A 56 -8.94 14.88 -0.11
CA SER A 56 -8.19 13.91 -0.91
C SER A 56 -6.98 13.39 -0.13
N ILE A 57 -6.82 12.07 -0.07
CA ILE A 57 -5.68 11.43 0.61
C ILE A 57 -4.39 11.44 -0.22
N ILE A 58 -4.45 11.85 -1.50
CA ILE A 58 -3.32 11.71 -2.44
C ILE A 58 -2.09 12.50 -1.97
N THR A 59 -2.24 13.80 -1.72
CA THR A 59 -1.11 14.66 -1.34
C THR A 59 -0.47 14.24 -0.01
N PRO A 60 -1.25 13.93 1.04
CA PRO A 60 -0.65 13.42 2.26
C PRO A 60 0.03 12.06 2.11
N VAL A 61 -0.55 11.13 1.34
CA VAL A 61 0.07 9.83 1.06
C VAL A 61 1.38 10.01 0.29
N ASP A 62 1.41 10.89 -0.72
CA ASP A 62 2.63 11.18 -1.48
C ASP A 62 3.74 11.76 -0.59
N SER A 63 3.37 12.67 0.33
CA SER A 63 4.31 13.28 1.28
C SER A 63 4.88 12.25 2.26
N TRP A 64 4.02 11.36 2.74
CA TRP A 64 4.44 10.24 3.58
C TRP A 64 5.38 9.29 2.83
N LEU A 65 5.03 8.89 1.61
CA LEU A 65 5.85 7.97 0.80
C LEU A 65 7.23 8.56 0.49
N LYS A 66 7.30 9.85 0.18
CA LYS A 66 8.60 10.55 0.04
C LYS A 66 9.45 10.44 1.31
N SER A 67 8.83 10.64 2.47
CA SER A 67 9.52 10.54 3.76
C SER A 67 9.95 9.10 4.06
N LEU A 68 9.04 8.13 3.94
CA LEU A 68 9.26 6.69 4.14
C LEU A 68 10.40 6.16 3.24
N CYS A 69 10.37 6.52 1.96
CA CYS A 69 11.32 6.00 0.97
C CYS A 69 12.68 6.69 1.03
N SER A 70 12.76 7.90 1.60
CA SER A 70 14.04 8.58 1.89
C SER A 70 14.70 8.12 3.19
N ALA A 71 13.94 7.49 4.09
CA ALA A 71 14.43 7.01 5.37
C ALA A 71 15.23 5.70 5.24
N ALA A 72 16.02 5.36 6.27
CA ALA A 72 16.56 4.02 6.39
C ALA A 72 15.45 3.01 6.75
N PRO A 73 15.51 1.76 6.28
CA PRO A 73 14.56 0.73 6.69
C PRO A 73 14.54 0.53 8.22
N CYS A 74 13.37 0.22 8.79
CA CYS A 74 13.25 -0.14 10.19
C CYS A 74 14.06 -1.38 10.54
N SER A 75 14.64 -1.38 11.74
CA SER A 75 15.24 -2.60 12.30
C SER A 75 14.15 -3.62 12.65
N ASN A 76 14.50 -4.91 12.67
CA ASN A 76 13.58 -5.97 13.12
C ASN A 76 13.06 -5.71 14.55
N ALA A 77 13.89 -5.15 15.43
CA ALA A 77 13.46 -4.80 16.79
C ALA A 77 12.39 -3.70 16.79
N THR A 78 12.57 -2.66 15.95
CA THR A 78 11.57 -1.58 15.78
C THR A 78 10.27 -2.14 15.19
N LEU A 79 10.36 -2.98 14.15
CA LEU A 79 9.19 -3.62 13.56
C LEU A 79 8.44 -4.49 14.57
N SER A 80 9.16 -5.26 15.38
CA SER A 80 8.56 -6.11 16.40
C SER A 80 7.84 -5.31 17.50
N ALA A 81 8.41 -4.17 17.90
CA ALA A 81 7.77 -3.25 18.83
C ALA A 81 6.49 -2.63 18.24
N VAL A 82 6.53 -2.23 16.96
CA VAL A 82 5.36 -1.71 16.24
C VAL A 82 4.28 -2.78 16.13
N VAL A 83 4.64 -3.99 15.69
CA VAL A 83 3.72 -5.12 15.58
C VAL A 83 3.12 -5.47 16.93
N THR A 84 3.92 -5.56 18.00
CA THR A 84 3.40 -5.84 19.34
C THR A 84 2.38 -4.78 19.78
N ASN A 85 2.66 -3.49 19.54
CA ASN A 85 1.77 -2.41 19.91
C ASN A 85 0.48 -2.41 19.08
N VAL A 86 0.59 -2.55 17.76
CA VAL A 86 -0.57 -2.61 16.85
C VAL A 86 -1.38 -3.88 17.08
N THR A 87 -0.77 -5.05 17.21
CA THR A 87 -1.47 -6.31 17.49
C THR A 87 -2.13 -6.28 18.87
N ALA A 88 -1.60 -5.55 19.86
CA ALA A 88 -2.28 -5.38 21.15
C ALA A 88 -3.56 -4.51 21.04
N GLY A 89 -3.60 -3.52 20.13
CA GLY A 89 -4.75 -2.62 19.97
C GLY A 89 -5.69 -2.93 18.79
N CYS A 90 -5.21 -3.64 17.78
CA CYS A 90 -5.85 -3.92 16.49
C CYS A 90 -5.77 -5.44 16.16
N SER A 91 -5.89 -6.28 17.19
CA SER A 91 -5.58 -7.72 17.20
C SER A 91 -6.29 -8.58 16.14
N ALA A 92 -7.36 -8.08 15.51
CA ALA A 92 -8.06 -8.78 14.44
C ALA A 92 -7.30 -8.78 13.11
N GLU A 93 -6.29 -7.91 12.92
CA GLU A 93 -5.85 -7.51 11.57
C GLU A 93 -4.38 -7.77 11.24
N LEU A 94 -3.52 -8.11 12.21
CA LEU A 94 -2.06 -8.20 11.97
C LEU A 94 -1.43 -9.50 12.46
N SER A 95 -1.12 -10.39 11.51
CA SER A 95 -0.01 -11.34 11.63
C SER A 95 0.76 -11.34 10.31
N LEU A 96 2.10 -11.44 10.37
CA LEU A 96 3.06 -11.47 9.25
C LEU A 96 3.77 -10.17 8.84
N VAL A 97 3.56 -9.02 9.50
CA VAL A 97 4.18 -7.73 9.08
C VAL A 97 5.71 -7.79 9.01
N GLU A 98 6.38 -8.42 9.98
CA GLU A 98 7.85 -8.54 9.97
C GLU A 98 8.37 -9.29 8.74
N GLN A 99 7.66 -10.32 8.29
CA GLN A 99 8.05 -11.16 7.15
C GLN A 99 7.89 -10.43 5.82
N TYR A 100 6.83 -9.64 5.67
CA TYR A 100 6.52 -8.96 4.40
C TYR A 100 7.04 -7.52 4.35
N TYR A 101 7.52 -6.95 5.47
CA TYR A 101 7.91 -5.55 5.53
C TYR A 101 8.95 -5.14 4.48
N PRO A 102 10.07 -5.87 4.27
CA PRO A 102 11.06 -5.45 3.27
C PRO A 102 10.47 -5.39 1.86
N THR A 103 9.71 -6.43 1.48
CA THR A 103 9.03 -6.51 0.19
C THR A 103 7.96 -5.44 0.04
N ALA A 104 7.13 -5.24 1.05
CA ALA A 104 6.10 -4.21 1.06
C ALA A 104 6.70 -2.81 0.93
N ARG A 105 7.79 -2.54 1.65
CA ARG A 105 8.53 -1.27 1.53
C ARG A 105 9.09 -1.07 0.13
N ASN A 106 9.68 -2.11 -0.47
CA ASN A 106 10.18 -2.04 -1.86
C ASN A 106 9.06 -1.65 -2.82
N ILE A 107 7.88 -2.25 -2.69
CA ILE A 107 6.71 -1.94 -3.52
C ILE A 107 6.20 -0.52 -3.29
N LEU A 108 6.06 -0.10 -2.03
CA LEU A 108 5.63 1.26 -1.66
C LEU A 108 6.58 2.33 -2.22
N CYS A 109 7.85 2.00 -2.38
CA CYS A 109 8.89 2.90 -2.89
C CYS A 109 9.15 2.79 -4.39
N LEU A 110 8.40 1.98 -5.13
CA LEU A 110 8.49 1.95 -6.59
C LEU A 110 8.12 3.30 -7.18
N THR A 111 8.84 3.67 -8.24
CA THR A 111 8.58 4.87 -9.02
C THR A 111 8.50 4.55 -10.51
N ASP A 112 7.61 5.24 -11.22
CA ASP A 112 7.53 5.24 -12.68
C ASP A 112 7.80 6.66 -13.17
N SER A 113 8.84 6.83 -13.99
CA SER A 113 9.28 8.13 -14.51
C SER A 113 9.45 9.23 -13.44
N GLY A 114 9.94 8.86 -12.25
CA GLY A 114 10.16 9.77 -11.12
C GLY A 114 8.91 10.08 -10.27
N THR A 115 7.76 9.48 -10.59
CA THR A 115 6.53 9.58 -9.78
C THR A 115 6.36 8.31 -8.96
N ASN A 116 6.00 8.42 -7.67
CA ASN A 116 5.72 7.25 -6.85
C ASN A 116 4.52 6.46 -7.39
N CYS A 117 4.66 5.15 -7.45
CA CYS A 117 3.67 4.24 -8.02
C CYS A 117 2.32 4.22 -7.29
N ILE A 118 2.33 4.33 -5.96
CA ILE A 118 1.10 4.43 -5.17
C ILE A 118 0.42 5.77 -5.44
N THR A 119 1.18 6.88 -5.46
CA THR A 119 0.63 8.20 -5.81
C THR A 119 0.02 8.22 -7.20
N GLN A 120 0.70 7.62 -8.19
CA GLN A 120 0.20 7.49 -9.56
C GLN A 120 -1.10 6.68 -9.60
N THR A 121 -1.12 5.53 -8.91
CA THR A 121 -2.30 4.65 -8.84
C THR A 121 -3.49 5.36 -8.20
N LEU A 122 -3.28 6.04 -7.07
CA LEU A 122 -4.33 6.80 -6.39
C LEU A 122 -4.84 7.97 -7.25
N THR A 123 -3.95 8.64 -7.99
CA THR A 123 -4.34 9.72 -8.91
C THR A 123 -5.19 9.20 -10.06
N ASN A 124 -4.78 8.08 -10.67
CA ASN A 124 -5.53 7.46 -11.75
C ASN A 124 -6.89 6.94 -11.26
N ALA A 125 -6.93 6.36 -10.06
CA ALA A 125 -8.18 5.91 -9.45
C ALA A 125 -9.12 7.08 -9.12
N GLN A 126 -8.61 8.18 -8.55
CA GLN A 126 -9.41 9.38 -8.25
C GLN A 126 -10.03 10.00 -9.51
N ALA A 127 -9.34 9.92 -10.66
CA ALA A 127 -9.86 10.40 -11.93
C ALA A 127 -11.09 9.61 -12.43
N ILE A 128 -11.23 8.35 -12.01
CA ILE A 128 -12.31 7.44 -12.42
C ILE A 128 -13.44 7.42 -11.38
N LEU A 129 -13.06 7.40 -10.10
CA LEU A 129 -13.96 7.09 -8.98
C LEU A 129 -14.39 8.35 -8.20
N GLY A 130 -13.85 9.51 -8.55
CA GLY A 130 -14.03 10.75 -7.79
C GLY A 130 -13.10 10.81 -6.58
N THR A 131 -13.24 11.88 -5.78
CA THR A 131 -12.34 12.20 -4.65
C THR A 131 -12.13 11.02 -3.72
N LEU A 132 -10.87 10.59 -3.57
CA LEU A 132 -10.48 9.53 -2.65
C LEU A 132 -10.23 10.14 -1.27
N SER A 133 -11.12 9.89 -0.34
CA SER A 133 -11.07 10.39 1.03
C SER A 133 -11.13 9.22 2.01
N ILE A 134 -10.71 9.42 3.26
CA ILE A 134 -10.81 8.35 4.27
C ILE A 134 -12.27 7.91 4.46
N SER A 135 -13.23 8.82 4.29
CA SER A 135 -14.64 8.49 4.43
C SER A 135 -15.20 7.58 3.35
N ASN A 136 -14.57 7.50 2.17
CA ASN A 136 -15.10 6.71 1.05
C ASN A 136 -14.10 5.72 0.45
N ILE A 137 -12.85 5.68 0.92
CA ILE A 137 -11.81 4.85 0.33
C ILE A 137 -12.19 3.36 0.38
N GLY A 138 -12.85 2.89 1.45
CA GLY A 138 -13.33 1.51 1.54
C GLY A 138 -14.41 1.17 0.51
N ASP A 139 -15.39 2.06 0.33
CA ASP A 139 -16.46 1.90 -0.67
C ASP A 139 -15.91 1.99 -2.10
N VAL A 140 -14.96 2.90 -2.34
CA VAL A 140 -14.29 3.06 -3.63
C VAL A 140 -13.49 1.81 -3.97
N ILE A 141 -12.79 1.24 -2.99
CA ILE A 141 -12.05 0.00 -3.14
C ILE A 141 -12.99 -1.17 -3.39
N ALA A 142 -14.07 -1.30 -2.61
CA ALA A 142 -15.07 -2.34 -2.82
C ALA A 142 -15.76 -2.23 -4.20
N THR A 143 -15.98 -1.01 -4.68
CA THR A 143 -16.52 -0.75 -6.02
C THR A 143 -15.51 -1.16 -7.10
N ALA A 144 -14.24 -0.73 -6.98
CA ALA A 144 -13.18 -1.14 -7.88
C ALA A 144 -13.01 -2.67 -7.92
N PHE A 145 -13.23 -3.35 -6.79
CA PHE A 145 -13.18 -4.80 -6.67
C PHE A 145 -14.41 -5.52 -7.23
N THR A 146 -15.60 -4.93 -7.19
CA THR A 146 -16.83 -5.59 -7.69
C THR A 146 -17.07 -5.34 -9.17
N THR A 147 -16.47 -4.29 -9.74
CA THR A 147 -16.46 -4.05 -11.18
C THR A 147 -15.39 -4.92 -11.86
N THR A 148 -15.80 -5.74 -12.83
CA THR A 148 -14.91 -6.63 -13.62
C THR A 148 -13.97 -5.88 -14.59
N SER A 149 -13.83 -4.57 -14.47
CA SER A 149 -13.18 -3.73 -15.47
C SER A 149 -12.48 -2.53 -14.83
N VAL A 150 -11.63 -2.76 -13.83
CA VAL A 150 -10.67 -1.72 -13.44
C VAL A 150 -9.87 -1.37 -14.71
N PRO A 151 -9.95 -0.12 -15.21
CA PRO A 151 -9.41 0.23 -16.51
C PRO A 151 -7.92 -0.11 -16.63
N SER A 152 -7.50 -0.47 -17.85
CA SER A 152 -6.11 -0.83 -18.14
C SER A 152 -5.11 0.28 -17.81
N ASN A 153 -5.54 1.56 -17.76
CA ASN A 153 -4.70 2.67 -17.30
C ASN A 153 -4.38 2.64 -15.79
N VAL A 154 -5.02 1.76 -15.02
CA VAL A 154 -4.74 1.52 -13.59
C VAL A 154 -4.07 0.15 -13.41
N THR A 155 -4.61 -0.89 -14.07
CA THR A 155 -4.16 -2.29 -13.89
C THR A 155 -2.94 -2.66 -14.74
N CYS A 156 -2.83 -2.12 -15.95
CA CYS A 156 -1.78 -2.46 -16.91
C CYS A 156 -0.69 -1.39 -16.96
N THR A 157 -0.21 -0.96 -15.79
CA THR A 157 0.85 0.05 -15.65
C THR A 157 2.21 -0.59 -15.37
N ASN A 158 3.29 0.15 -15.61
CA ASN A 158 4.65 -0.26 -15.21
C ASN A 158 4.71 -0.51 -13.70
N CYS A 159 4.03 0.32 -12.91
CA CYS A 159 3.95 0.16 -11.45
C CYS A 159 3.35 -1.18 -11.01
N VAL A 160 2.24 -1.59 -11.61
CA VAL A 160 1.61 -2.89 -11.27
C VAL A 160 2.47 -4.06 -11.75
N LYS A 161 3.10 -3.93 -12.92
CA LYS A 161 4.05 -4.91 -13.42
C LYS A 161 5.25 -5.08 -12.48
N GLU A 162 5.87 -3.99 -12.05
CA GLU A 162 7.02 -4.05 -11.15
C GLU A 162 6.63 -4.54 -9.75
N ALA A 163 5.47 -4.14 -9.22
CA ALA A 163 4.96 -4.69 -7.97
C ALA A 163 4.74 -6.21 -8.06
N TYR A 164 4.19 -6.71 -9.18
CA TYR A 164 4.07 -8.14 -9.44
C TYR A 164 5.45 -8.82 -9.47
N ASN A 165 6.42 -8.25 -10.17
CA ASN A 165 7.76 -8.82 -10.31
C ASN A 165 8.47 -8.93 -8.95
N VAL A 166 8.37 -7.88 -8.12
CA VAL A 166 8.92 -7.88 -6.75
C VAL A 166 8.26 -8.97 -5.89
N LEU A 167 6.92 -9.04 -5.88
CA LEU A 167 6.21 -10.07 -5.11
C LEU A 167 6.53 -11.50 -5.59
N ASN A 168 6.62 -11.71 -6.90
CA ASN A 168 6.91 -13.03 -7.46
C ASN A 168 8.38 -13.45 -7.24
N ALA A 169 9.29 -12.49 -7.13
CA ALA A 169 10.69 -12.76 -6.78
C ALA A 169 10.82 -13.15 -5.30
N ASP A 170 10.17 -12.42 -4.40
CA ASP A 170 10.29 -12.64 -2.95
C ASP A 170 9.41 -13.81 -2.45
N PHE A 171 8.28 -14.05 -3.11
CA PHE A 171 7.29 -15.08 -2.73
C PHE A 171 6.85 -15.93 -3.94
N PRO A 172 7.76 -16.71 -4.55
CA PRO A 172 7.46 -17.47 -5.76
C PRO A 172 6.27 -18.42 -5.55
N GLY A 173 5.37 -18.46 -6.53
CA GLY A 173 4.20 -19.35 -6.55
C GLY A 173 2.93 -18.80 -5.89
N THR A 174 3.01 -17.72 -5.10
CA THR A 174 1.83 -17.11 -4.46
C THR A 174 0.90 -16.39 -5.44
N LEU A 175 1.41 -15.95 -6.60
CA LEU A 175 0.69 -15.14 -7.58
C LEU A 175 0.35 -15.88 -8.88
N SER A 176 0.36 -17.21 -8.87
CA SER A 176 0.18 -18.03 -10.09
C SER A 176 -1.18 -17.81 -10.77
N ALA A 177 -2.27 -17.65 -10.00
CA ALA A 177 -3.60 -17.35 -10.53
C ALA A 177 -3.72 -15.89 -11.04
N GLU A 178 -3.02 -14.97 -10.38
CA GLU A 178 -2.92 -13.56 -10.78
C GLU A 178 -2.15 -13.42 -12.08
N ALA A 179 -1.12 -14.24 -12.29
CA ALA A 179 -0.28 -14.20 -13.48
C ALA A 179 -1.10 -14.36 -14.76
N SER A 180 -1.91 -15.42 -14.84
CA SER A 180 -2.75 -15.71 -16.02
C SER A 180 -3.76 -14.60 -16.27
N ALA A 181 -4.35 -14.04 -15.21
CA ALA A 181 -5.35 -12.99 -15.32
C ALA A 181 -4.73 -11.65 -15.77
N LEU A 182 -3.55 -11.29 -15.24
CA LEU A 182 -2.79 -10.13 -15.70
C LEU A 182 -2.27 -10.30 -17.12
N GLN A 183 -1.83 -11.49 -17.50
CA GLN A 183 -1.44 -11.77 -18.89
C GLN A 183 -2.62 -11.68 -19.87
N SER A 184 -3.81 -12.10 -19.43
CA SER A 184 -5.03 -12.01 -20.25
C SER A 184 -5.47 -10.55 -20.47
N GLU A 185 -5.34 -9.71 -19.45
CA GLU A 185 -5.79 -8.31 -19.50
C GLU A 185 -4.72 -7.37 -20.10
N CYS A 186 -3.47 -7.56 -19.69
CA CYS A 186 -2.35 -6.64 -19.97
C CYS A 186 -1.33 -7.20 -20.97
N GLY A 187 -1.57 -8.40 -21.50
CA GLY A 187 -0.70 -9.08 -22.46
C GLY A 187 0.33 -10.01 -21.82
N SER A 188 0.78 -11.01 -22.60
CA SER A 188 1.65 -12.10 -22.12
C SER A 188 3.02 -11.64 -21.59
N SER A 189 3.50 -10.47 -22.00
CA SER A 189 4.77 -9.88 -21.51
C SER A 189 4.64 -9.08 -20.21
N PHE A 190 3.44 -9.04 -19.62
CA PHE A 190 3.19 -8.28 -18.40
C PHE A 190 3.87 -8.93 -17.19
N THR A 191 3.75 -10.25 -17.03
CA THR A 191 4.38 -11.01 -15.95
C THR A 191 5.64 -11.70 -16.49
N GLY A 192 6.79 -11.04 -16.42
CA GLY A 192 8.03 -11.55 -16.96
C GLY A 192 9.20 -10.63 -16.67
N THR A 193 10.42 -11.19 -16.67
CA THR A 193 11.68 -10.55 -16.26
C THR A 193 12.21 -9.52 -17.27
N GLY A 194 11.35 -8.69 -17.83
CA GLY A 194 11.77 -7.48 -18.53
C GLY A 194 12.20 -6.46 -17.51
N SER A 195 13.45 -6.55 -17.04
CA SER A 195 14.07 -5.68 -16.03
C SER A 195 13.90 -4.21 -16.40
N VAL A 196 13.02 -3.50 -15.70
CA VAL A 196 13.09 -2.03 -15.69
C VAL A 196 14.13 -1.66 -14.65
N HIS A 197 15.14 -0.92 -15.09
CA HIS A 197 16.36 -0.63 -14.36
C HIS A 197 16.05 -0.08 -12.96
N HIS A 198 16.38 -0.88 -11.95
CA HIS A 198 16.35 -0.50 -10.55
C HIS A 198 17.27 0.72 -10.35
N SER A 199 16.70 1.84 -9.91
CA SER A 199 17.45 2.91 -9.24
C SER A 199 16.93 2.97 -7.82
N THR A 200 17.39 2.03 -6.99
CA THR A 200 17.38 2.21 -5.54
C THR A 200 18.32 3.36 -5.21
N LEU A 201 17.77 4.42 -4.61
CA LEU A 201 18.52 5.33 -3.76
C LEU A 201 18.83 4.63 -2.43
#